data_AF-A0AAV5DHD7-F1
#
_entry.id   AF-A0AAV5DHD7-F1
#
_cell.length_a   1.000
_cell.length_b   1.000
_cell.length_c   1.000
_cell.angle_alpha   90.00
_cell.angle_beta   90.00
_cell.angle_gamma   90.00
#
_symmetry.space_group_name_H-M   'P 1'
#
loop_
_entity.id
_entity.type
_entity.pdbx_description
1 polymer ?
#
loop_
_entity_poly.entity_id
_entity_poly.type
_entity_poly.pdbx_seq_one_letter_code
_entity_poly.pdbx_strand_id
1 'polypeptide(L)'
;MLTWHIATSILEVRYPYKHDQQGSLSIIDDGIAATHLSRYCAYLVTCFPKLLPDYHVWSKNLYEAVKKDVECAMTGHSVGGSSASPEAKYQQLIELLSTNSKHEVVKNGVKLGKQLVESFSDNETTWKLLVDVWSEMILCVAPSDNLKEHKEAIASGGDQ
;
A
#
# COMPACT_ATOMS: atom_id res chain seq x y z
N MET A 1 -2.43 -7.88 3.81
CA MET A 1 -2.49 -6.88 2.71
C MET A 1 -2.32 -5.44 3.20
N LEU A 2 -3.21 -4.88 4.04
CA LEU A 2 -3.14 -3.45 4.41
C LEU A 2 -1.82 -3.02 5.09
N THR A 3 -1.22 -3.86 5.92
CA THR A 3 0.12 -3.63 6.49
C THR A 3 1.18 -3.42 5.41
N TRP A 4 1.16 -4.27 4.37
CA TRP A 4 2.07 -4.15 3.23
C TRP A 4 1.75 -2.91 2.39
N HIS A 5 0.48 -2.57 2.22
CA HIS A 5 0.07 -1.35 1.51
C HIS A 5 0.66 -0.10 2.16
N ILE A 6 0.52 0.02 3.48
CA ILE A 6 1.09 1.13 4.26
C ILE A 6 2.62 1.17 4.13
N ALA A 7 3.29 0.03 4.25
CA ALA A 7 4.74 -0.05 4.07
C ALA A 7 5.17 0.42 2.67
N THR A 8 4.48 -0.03 1.61
CA THR A 8 4.72 0.41 0.23
C THR A 8 4.50 1.92 0.06
N SER A 9 3.44 2.50 0.65
CA SER A 9 3.21 3.95 0.60
C SER A 9 4.30 4.75 1.33
N ILE A 10 4.82 4.24 2.43
CA ILE A 10 5.96 4.83 3.14
C ILE A 10 7.21 4.84 2.24
N LEU A 11 7.48 3.75 1.51
CA LEU A 11 8.59 3.68 0.57
C LEU A 11 8.41 4.62 -0.63
N GLU A 12 7.19 4.80 -1.12
CA GLU A 12 6.90 5.77 -2.18
C GLU A 12 7.23 7.21 -1.75
N VAL A 13 6.96 7.56 -0.49
CA VAL A 13 7.37 8.86 0.09
C VAL A 13 8.88 8.96 0.26
N ARG A 14 9.53 7.87 0.68
CA ARG A 14 10.98 7.75 0.87
C ARG A 14 11.74 7.93 -0.45
N TYR A 15 11.27 7.29 -1.50
CA TYR A 15 11.90 7.16 -2.81
C TYR A 15 10.94 7.60 -3.94
N PRO A 16 10.62 8.90 -4.05
CA PRO A 16 9.70 9.39 -5.06
C PRO A 16 10.29 9.20 -6.46
N TYR A 17 9.43 8.88 -7.42
CA TYR A 17 9.81 8.75 -8.83
C TYR A 17 10.37 10.08 -9.35
N LYS A 18 11.67 10.12 -9.64
CA LYS A 18 12.30 11.27 -10.29
C LYS A 18 12.52 10.93 -11.75
N HIS A 19 11.80 11.61 -12.63
CA HIS A 19 11.87 11.40 -14.08
C HIS A 19 13.19 11.92 -14.70
N ASP A 20 13.97 12.70 -13.95
CA ASP A 20 15.14 13.45 -14.42
C ASP A 20 16.50 12.89 -13.96
N GLN A 21 16.54 11.74 -13.29
CA GLN A 21 17.80 11.13 -12.90
C GLN A 21 17.98 9.77 -13.55
N GLN A 22 19.21 9.57 -14.03
CA GLN A 22 19.82 8.37 -14.57
C GLN A 22 19.78 7.17 -13.58
N GLY A 23 18.62 6.85 -13.01
CA GLY A 23 18.35 5.54 -12.43
C GLY A 23 18.24 4.51 -13.54
N SER A 24 18.49 3.24 -13.25
CA SER A 24 18.13 2.19 -14.21
C SER A 24 16.62 2.27 -14.43
N LEU A 25 16.20 2.22 -15.70
CA LEU A 25 14.79 2.21 -16.09
C LEU A 25 14.02 1.12 -15.32
N SER A 26 14.67 -0.01 -15.02
CA SER A 26 14.12 -1.12 -14.23
C SER A 26 13.66 -0.72 -12.82
N ILE A 27 14.40 0.13 -12.09
CA ILE A 27 14.01 0.55 -10.74
C ILE A 27 12.75 1.41 -10.76
N ILE A 28 12.66 2.31 -11.75
CA ILE A 28 11.49 3.17 -11.93
C ILE A 28 10.27 2.32 -12.25
N ASP A 29 10.44 1.34 -13.15
CA ASP A 29 9.37 0.42 -13.56
C ASP A 29 8.91 -0.47 -12.39
N ASP A 30 9.83 -1.04 -11.61
CA ASP A 30 9.51 -1.90 -10.45
C ASP A 30 8.81 -1.11 -9.35
N GLY A 31 9.29 0.09 -9.05
CA GLY A 31 8.66 0.95 -8.04
C GLY A 31 7.25 1.35 -8.45
N ILE A 32 7.04 1.68 -9.73
CA ILE A 32 5.71 2.00 -10.28
C ILE A 32 4.81 0.77 -10.23
N ALA A 33 5.30 -0.39 -10.65
CA ALA A 33 4.54 -1.64 -10.63
C ALA A 33 4.10 -1.98 -9.21
N ALA A 34 5.03 -1.98 -8.24
CA ALA A 34 4.73 -2.29 -6.84
C ALA A 34 3.66 -1.36 -6.25
N THR A 35 3.72 -0.04 -6.49
CA THR A 35 2.70 0.89 -5.98
C THR A 35 1.35 0.72 -6.66
N HIS A 36 1.31 0.45 -7.97
CA HIS A 36 0.06 0.18 -8.69
C HIS A 36 -0.60 -1.11 -8.20
N LEU A 37 0.15 -2.20 -8.07
CA LEU A 37 -0.37 -3.47 -7.56
C LEU A 37 -0.84 -3.32 -6.11
N SER A 38 -0.10 -2.59 -5.28
CA SER A 38 -0.47 -2.24 -3.91
C SER A 38 -1.80 -1.50 -3.83
N ARG A 39 -1.98 -0.44 -4.64
CA ARG A 39 -3.23 0.34 -4.72
C ARG A 39 -4.38 -0.50 -5.25
N TYR A 40 -4.14 -1.32 -6.26
CA TYR A 40 -5.15 -2.22 -6.81
C TYR A 40 -5.62 -3.23 -5.76
N CYS A 41 -4.70 -3.83 -5.01
CA CYS A 41 -5.04 -4.70 -3.89
C CYS A 41 -5.88 -3.97 -2.82
N ALA A 42 -5.49 -2.76 -2.41
CA ALA A 42 -6.29 -1.97 -1.47
C ALA A 42 -7.69 -1.62 -2.02
N TYR A 43 -7.80 -1.35 -3.32
CA TYR A 43 -9.08 -1.20 -4.01
C TYR A 43 -9.92 -2.48 -3.96
N LEU A 44 -9.34 -3.65 -4.16
CA LEU A 44 -10.06 -4.92 -4.03
C LEU A 44 -10.59 -5.14 -2.61
N VAL A 45 -9.81 -4.82 -1.56
CA VAL A 45 -10.27 -4.88 -0.16
C VAL A 45 -11.49 -4.01 0.11
N THR A 46 -11.60 -2.88 -0.57
CA THR A 46 -12.66 -1.89 -0.30
C THR A 46 -13.90 -2.09 -1.15
N CYS A 47 -13.70 -2.32 -2.45
CA CYS A 47 -14.77 -2.38 -3.45
C CYS A 47 -15.24 -3.79 -3.76
N PHE A 48 -14.34 -4.78 -3.67
CA PHE A 48 -14.64 -6.17 -4.00
C PHE A 48 -14.17 -7.14 -2.92
N PRO A 49 -14.56 -6.95 -1.64
CA PRO A 49 -14.18 -7.87 -0.58
C PRO A 49 -14.74 -9.29 -0.82
N LYS A 50 -15.79 -9.39 -1.65
CA LYS A 50 -16.19 -10.53 -2.52
C LYS A 50 -15.09 -11.53 -2.84
N LEU A 51 -14.01 -10.97 -3.38
CA LEU A 51 -13.00 -11.70 -4.13
C LEU A 51 -11.85 -12.19 -3.24
N LEU A 52 -11.88 -11.86 -1.95
CA LEU A 52 -10.86 -12.25 -0.99
C LEU A 52 -11.28 -13.53 -0.24
N PRO A 53 -10.35 -14.46 0.09
CA PRO A 53 -10.62 -15.54 1.03
C PRO A 53 -11.12 -15.03 2.38
N ASP A 54 -12.06 -15.77 2.99
CA ASP A 54 -12.80 -15.55 4.25
C ASP A 54 -13.47 -14.17 4.48
N TYR A 55 -12.71 -13.08 4.38
CA TYR A 55 -12.95 -11.82 5.09
C TYR A 55 -13.92 -10.86 4.38
N HIS A 56 -14.86 -11.39 3.58
CA HIS A 56 -15.87 -10.68 2.78
C HIS A 56 -16.55 -9.48 3.49
N VAL A 57 -16.74 -9.52 4.81
CA VAL A 57 -17.36 -8.43 5.59
C VAL A 57 -16.36 -7.74 6.53
N TRP A 58 -15.34 -8.45 7.01
CA TRP A 58 -14.35 -7.87 7.92
C TRP A 58 -13.35 -6.96 7.22
N SER A 59 -13.02 -7.24 5.95
CA SER A 59 -11.99 -6.52 5.20
C SER A 59 -12.33 -5.06 4.94
N LYS A 60 -13.57 -4.73 4.58
CA LYS A 60 -14.02 -3.34 4.38
C LYS A 60 -14.05 -2.56 5.69
N ASN A 61 -14.63 -3.12 6.75
CA ASN A 61 -14.66 -2.47 8.07
C ASN A 61 -13.25 -2.25 8.62
N LEU A 62 -12.36 -3.23 8.43
CA LEU A 62 -10.95 -3.12 8.79
C LEU A 62 -10.25 -2.00 8.01
N TYR A 63 -10.48 -1.91 6.69
CA TYR A 63 -9.95 -0.82 5.89
C TYR A 63 -10.43 0.55 6.39
N GLU A 64 -11.73 0.73 6.61
CA GLU A 64 -12.27 2.01 7.07
C GLU A 64 -11.73 2.39 8.46
N ALA A 65 -11.58 1.40 9.36
CA ALA A 65 -10.96 1.62 10.67
C ALA A 65 -9.49 2.05 10.55
N VAL A 66 -8.72 1.39 9.67
CA VAL A 66 -7.32 1.74 9.39
C VAL A 66 -7.20 3.12 8.76
N LYS A 67 -8.03 3.42 7.76
CA LYS A 67 -8.06 4.72 7.08
C LYS A 67 -8.35 5.84 8.06
N LYS A 68 -9.39 5.68 8.89
CA LYS A 68 -9.75 6.66 9.92
C LYS A 68 -8.63 6.86 10.94
N ASP A 69 -7.97 5.79 11.37
CA ASP A 69 -6.85 5.89 12.30
C ASP A 69 -5.66 6.65 11.69
N VAL A 70 -5.33 6.39 10.41
CA VAL A 70 -4.31 7.16 9.68
C VAL A 70 -4.73 8.63 9.54
N GLU A 71 -5.96 8.93 9.12
CA GLU A 71 -6.45 10.30 9.02
C GLU A 71 -6.35 11.03 10.37
N CYS A 72 -6.82 10.40 11.46
CA CYS A 72 -6.70 10.93 12.81
C CYS A 72 -5.24 11.15 13.24
N ALA A 73 -4.34 10.21 12.95
CA ALA A 73 -2.91 10.33 13.28
C ALA A 73 -2.24 11.52 12.58
N MET A 74 -2.79 11.93 11.43
CA MET A 74 -2.27 13.00 10.58
C MET A 74 -3.01 14.33 10.77
N THR A 75 -4.15 14.37 11.48
CA THR A 75 -4.92 15.60 11.69
C THR A 75 -4.10 16.70 12.37
N GLY A 76 -4.15 17.92 11.85
CA GLY A 76 -3.42 19.07 12.40
C GLY A 76 -1.93 19.11 12.04
N HIS A 77 -1.42 18.14 11.27
CA HIS A 77 -0.03 18.05 10.87
C HIS A 77 0.08 17.98 9.34
N SER A 78 0.79 18.93 8.72
CA SER A 78 1.12 18.84 7.30
C SER A 78 2.48 18.13 7.16
N VAL A 79 2.55 17.07 6.34
CA VAL A 79 3.80 16.33 6.05
C VAL A 79 4.69 17.18 5.15
N GLY A 80 5.40 18.12 5.76
CA GLY A 80 6.33 19.03 5.13
C GLY A 80 5.66 20.01 4.16
N GLY A 81 6.19 21.22 4.05
CA GLY A 81 5.87 22.05 2.89
C GLY A 81 6.27 21.32 1.59
N SER A 82 5.69 21.72 0.46
CA SER A 82 5.98 21.15 -0.87
C SER A 82 7.50 21.04 -1.15
N SER A 83 8.32 21.91 -0.56
CA SER A 83 9.78 21.97 -0.67
C SER A 83 10.60 21.00 0.21
N ALA A 84 10.00 20.23 1.12
CA ALA A 84 10.75 19.33 2.00
C ALA A 84 11.38 18.15 1.21
N SER A 85 12.59 17.75 1.60
CA SER A 85 13.29 16.61 1.00
C SER A 85 12.53 15.29 1.25
N PRO A 86 12.70 14.26 0.38
CA PRO A 86 12.07 12.96 0.59
C PRO A 86 12.42 12.32 1.94
N GLU A 87 13.67 12.47 2.40
CA GLU A 87 14.12 12.08 3.75
C GLU A 87 13.26 12.76 4.83
N ALA A 88 13.14 14.10 4.78
CA ALA A 88 12.40 14.84 5.79
C ALA A 88 10.90 14.45 5.82
N LYS A 89 10.28 14.28 4.64
CA LYS A 89 8.89 13.83 4.51
C LYS A 89 8.70 12.42 5.08
N TYR A 90 9.63 11.51 4.78
CA TYR A 90 9.64 10.16 5.34
C TYR A 90 9.76 10.16 6.87
N GLN A 91 10.75 10.86 7.43
CA GLN A 91 10.96 10.91 8.88
C GLN A 91 9.73 11.47 9.60
N GLN A 92 9.16 12.55 9.08
CA GLN A 92 7.95 13.14 9.65
C GLN A 92 6.75 12.19 9.55
N LEU A 93 6.56 11.50 8.43
CA LEU A 93 5.50 10.51 8.27
C LEU A 93 5.64 9.37 9.28
N ILE A 94 6.85 8.83 9.45
CA ILE A 94 7.14 7.77 10.42
C ILE A 94 6.87 8.25 11.84
N GLU A 95 7.30 9.46 12.21
CA GLU A 95 7.09 10.04 13.52
C GLU A 95 5.60 10.21 13.84
N LEU A 96 4.84 10.81 12.92
CA LEU A 96 3.40 11.04 13.08
C LEU A 96 2.65 9.72 13.24
N LEU A 97 2.88 8.76 12.34
CA LEU A 97 2.19 7.47 12.38
C LEU A 97 2.63 6.63 13.58
N SER A 98 3.91 6.64 13.97
CA SER A 98 4.38 5.89 15.15
C SER A 98 3.80 6.41 16.46
N THR A 99 3.63 7.74 16.56
CA THR A 99 3.22 8.40 17.81
C THR A 99 1.71 8.43 17.96
N ASN A 100 0.99 8.73 16.88
CA ASN A 100 -0.43 9.07 16.96
C ASN A 100 -1.37 7.92 16.56
N SER A 101 -0.88 6.93 15.80
CA SER A 101 -1.70 5.78 15.41
C SER A 101 -2.00 4.87 16.59
N LYS A 102 -3.26 4.43 16.68
CA LYS A 102 -3.69 3.44 17.67
C LYS A 102 -3.90 2.06 17.05
N HIS A 103 -4.03 1.98 15.73
CA HIS A 103 -4.37 0.75 15.03
C HIS A 103 -3.15 -0.12 14.73
N GLU A 104 -3.22 -1.40 15.11
CA GLU A 104 -2.09 -2.33 15.02
C GLU A 104 -1.61 -2.58 13.58
N VAL A 105 -2.52 -2.60 12.60
CA VAL A 105 -2.16 -2.68 11.16
C VAL A 105 -1.28 -1.52 10.72
N VAL A 106 -1.53 -0.30 11.21
CA VAL A 106 -0.76 0.90 10.87
C VAL A 106 0.61 0.82 11.53
N LYS A 107 0.67 0.50 12.84
CA LYS A 107 1.94 0.30 13.57
C LYS A 107 2.82 -0.76 12.91
N ASN A 108 2.23 -1.88 12.51
CA ASN A 108 2.95 -2.92 11.78
C ASN A 108 3.39 -2.46 10.39
N GLY A 109 2.58 -1.66 9.69
CA GLY A 109 2.94 -1.09 8.39
C GLY A 109 4.11 -0.13 8.50
N VAL A 110 4.11 0.73 9.52
CA VAL A 110 5.23 1.64 9.84
C VAL A 110 6.49 0.86 10.17
N LYS A 111 6.39 -0.13 11.06
CA LYS A 111 7.52 -0.99 11.42
C LYS A 111 8.11 -1.69 10.20
N LEU A 112 7.26 -2.29 9.36
CA LEU A 112 7.68 -2.97 8.14
C LEU A 112 8.33 -2.00 7.14
N GLY A 113 7.74 -0.82 6.94
CA GLY A 113 8.29 0.23 6.08
C GLY A 113 9.70 0.65 6.51
N LYS A 114 9.91 0.86 7.82
CA LYS A 114 11.25 1.13 8.36
C LYS A 114 12.21 -0.01 8.09
N GLN A 115 11.79 -1.25 8.36
CA GLN A 115 12.63 -2.42 8.14
C GLN A 115 13.04 -2.55 6.66
N LEU A 116 12.14 -2.29 5.72
CA LEU A 116 12.45 -2.31 4.29
C LEU A 116 13.48 -1.23 3.90
N VAL A 117 13.36 -0.03 4.47
CA VAL A 117 14.33 1.06 4.24
C VAL A 117 15.69 0.77 4.87
N GLU A 118 15.73 0.12 6.03
CA GLU A 118 16.96 -0.14 6.79
C GLU A 118 17.69 -1.43 6.34
N SER A 119 16.95 -2.44 5.88
CA SER A 119 17.51 -3.77 5.57
C SER A 119 18.18 -3.86 4.21
N PHE A 120 17.83 -2.97 3.28
CA PHE A 120 18.36 -3.00 1.92
C PHE A 120 19.11 -1.69 1.64
N SER A 121 20.40 -1.81 1.34
CA SER A 121 21.22 -0.66 0.92
C SER A 121 20.88 -0.17 -0.49
N ASP A 122 20.15 -0.99 -1.25
CA ASP A 122 19.77 -0.74 -2.64
C ASP A 122 18.23 -0.71 -2.78
N ASN A 123 17.75 0.36 -3.39
CA ASN A 123 16.33 0.58 -3.65
C ASN A 123 15.78 -0.38 -4.69
N GLU A 124 16.59 -0.84 -5.66
CA GLU A 124 16.17 -1.78 -6.72
C GLU A 124 15.70 -3.10 -6.11
N THR A 125 16.56 -3.69 -5.27
CA THR A 125 16.24 -4.93 -4.56
C THR A 125 14.97 -4.81 -3.74
N THR A 126 14.75 -3.65 -3.11
CA THR A 126 13.57 -3.40 -2.27
C THR A 126 12.29 -3.31 -3.10
N TRP A 127 12.31 -2.58 -4.22
CA TRP A 127 11.16 -2.46 -5.10
C TRP A 127 10.82 -3.78 -5.79
N LYS A 128 11.83 -4.53 -6.23
CA LYS A 128 11.62 -5.85 -6.82
C LYS A 128 10.98 -6.83 -5.83
N LEU A 129 11.44 -6.86 -4.57
CA LEU A 129 10.80 -7.65 -3.52
C LEU A 129 9.32 -7.27 -3.37
N LEU A 130 8.99 -5.98 -3.40
CA LEU A 130 7.60 -5.54 -3.32
C LEU A 130 6.79 -5.96 -4.55
N VAL A 131 7.34 -5.91 -5.76
CA VAL A 131 6.69 -6.45 -6.97
C VAL A 131 6.35 -7.93 -6.77
N ASP A 132 7.30 -8.74 -6.30
CA ASP A 132 7.10 -10.17 -6.07
C ASP A 132 6.00 -10.40 -5.02
N VAL A 133 6.07 -9.71 -3.87
CA VAL A 133 5.06 -9.82 -2.80
C VAL A 133 3.66 -9.47 -3.30
N TRP A 134 3.52 -8.38 -4.06
CA TRP A 134 2.22 -7.96 -4.58
C TRP A 134 1.70 -8.86 -5.70
N SER A 135 2.58 -9.41 -6.53
CA SER A 135 2.21 -10.37 -7.57
C SER A 135 1.67 -11.66 -6.95
N GLU A 136 2.29 -12.16 -5.90
CA GLU A 136 1.80 -13.31 -5.12
C GLU A 136 0.46 -13.01 -4.44
N MET A 137 0.27 -11.81 -3.87
CA MET A 137 -1.03 -11.42 -3.29
C MET A 137 -2.13 -11.37 -4.35
N ILE A 138 -1.85 -10.84 -5.54
CA ILE A 138 -2.82 -10.83 -6.64
C ILE A 138 -3.14 -12.25 -7.10
N LEU A 139 -2.15 -13.14 -7.18
CA LEU A 139 -2.39 -14.54 -7.51
C LEU A 139 -3.27 -15.23 -6.47
N CYS A 140 -3.14 -14.88 -5.19
CA CYS A 140 -4.00 -15.39 -4.12
C CYS A 140 -5.43 -14.83 -4.15
N VAL A 141 -5.62 -13.62 -4.71
CA VAL A 141 -6.94 -13.00 -4.89
C VAL A 141 -7.55 -13.37 -6.25
N ALA A 142 -6.73 -13.81 -7.19
CA ALA A 142 -7.19 -14.28 -8.49
C ALA A 142 -8.09 -15.52 -8.27
N PRO A 143 -9.23 -15.62 -8.95
CA PRO A 143 -10.22 -16.63 -8.65
C PRO A 143 -9.78 -17.93 -9.31
N SER A 144 -8.95 -18.74 -8.64
CA SER A 144 -8.66 -20.08 -9.14
C SER A 144 -9.89 -20.99 -9.04
N ASP A 145 -10.80 -20.73 -8.09
CA ASP A 145 -11.96 -21.62 -7.81
C ASP A 145 -13.33 -20.92 -7.66
N ASN A 146 -13.42 -19.59 -7.80
CA ASN A 146 -14.68 -18.84 -7.59
C ASN A 146 -15.25 -18.21 -8.88
N LEU A 147 -15.16 -18.92 -10.00
CA LEU A 147 -15.65 -18.49 -11.31
C LEU A 147 -17.15 -18.13 -11.32
N LYS A 148 -17.93 -18.64 -10.36
CA LYS A 148 -19.38 -18.43 -10.28
C LYS A 148 -19.74 -17.03 -9.79
N GLU A 149 -19.03 -16.49 -8.78
CA GLU A 149 -19.31 -15.16 -8.24
C GLU A 149 -18.72 -14.04 -9.11
N HIS A 150 -17.63 -14.30 -9.84
CA HIS A 150 -17.08 -13.36 -10.83
C HIS A 150 -18.04 -13.08 -11.99
N LYS A 151 -18.84 -14.09 -12.40
CA LYS A 151 -19.87 -13.90 -13.44
C LYS A 151 -21.03 -13.03 -12.95
N GLU A 152 -21.44 -13.17 -11.69
CA GLU A 152 -22.58 -12.43 -11.14
C GLU A 152 -22.23 -10.95 -10.91
N ALA A 153 -21.03 -10.62 -10.42
CA ALA A 153 -20.61 -9.24 -10.18
C ALA A 153 -20.44 -8.41 -11.47
N ILE A 154 -20.07 -9.03 -12.59
CA ILE A 154 -19.97 -8.36 -13.89
C ILE A 154 -21.37 -8.19 -14.53
N ALA A 155 -22.29 -9.12 -14.27
CA ALA A 155 -23.66 -9.06 -14.79
C ALA A 155 -24.54 -8.03 -14.05
N SER A 156 -24.21 -7.65 -12.80
CA SER A 156 -25.00 -6.73 -11.98
C SER A 156 -24.55 -5.26 -12.03
N GLY A 157 -23.51 -4.91 -12.77
CA GLY A 157 -22.97 -3.54 -12.85
C GLY A 157 -23.66 -2.62 -13.86
N GLY A 158 -24.79 -3.05 -14.44
CA GLY A 158 -25.46 -2.37 -15.56
C GLY A 158 -26.65 -1.48 -15.22
N ASP A 159 -27.03 -1.31 -13.95
CA ASP A 159 -28.13 -0.43 -13.56
C ASP A 159 -27.75 0.43 -12.34
N GLN A 160 -27.19 1.61 -12.61
CA GLN A 160 -27.48 2.80 -11.82
C GLN A 160 -27.32 4.08 -12.64
#